data_AF-A0A354CLG1-F1
#
_entry.id   AF-A0A354CLG1-F1
#
_cell.length_a   1.000
_cell.length_b   1.000
_cell.length_c   1.000
_cell.angle_alpha   90.00
_cell.angle_beta   90.00
_cell.angle_gamma   90.00
#
_symmetry.space_group_name_H-M   'P 1'
#
loop_
_entity.id
_entity.type
_entity.pdbx_description
1 polymer ?
#
loop_
_entity_poly.entity_id
_entity_poly.type
_entity_poly.pdbx_seq_one_letter_code
_entity_poly.pdbx_strand_id
1 'polypeptide(L)'
;MNGKIIKGIAGFYYVHVIGRGVYECKAKGILRNRKIKPLVGDNVDIDILDDEKFLGNINDVLPRKNSLIRPAVANVDQALVVFAVHRPAPNYNLLDRFIVMMEKHDIETVICFSKKDLAKDSQLAQMADIYAGCGCRVHFISTVNKEGIDDIIRPIIAGKTTVFAGPSGVGKSSLTNELLSQSRMETGAVSEKIGRGRHTTRHSEIINIGGDTYIM
;
A
#
# COMPACT_ATOMS: atom_id res chain seq x y z
N MET A 1 20.24 5.12 11.15
CA MET A 1 19.35 5.99 10.34
C MET A 1 18.03 5.25 10.14
N ASN A 2 16.89 5.91 10.23
CA ASN A 2 15.59 5.23 10.11
C ASN A 2 15.14 5.10 8.65
N GLY A 3 14.50 3.99 8.34
CA GLY A 3 13.87 3.75 7.05
C GLY A 3 12.75 2.72 7.13
N LYS A 4 12.10 2.45 6.00
CA LYS A 4 11.04 1.44 5.88
C LYS A 4 11.42 0.37 4.88
N ILE A 5 11.28 -0.91 5.25
CA ILE A 5 11.52 -2.02 4.33
C ILE A 5 10.43 -2.01 3.25
N ILE A 6 10.81 -1.76 2.00
CA ILE A 6 9.87 -1.75 0.87
C ILE A 6 9.82 -3.08 0.13
N LYS A 7 10.88 -3.88 0.21
CA LYS A 7 11.01 -5.15 -0.51
C LYS A 7 12.00 -6.08 0.19
N GLY A 8 11.75 -7.40 0.13
CA GLY A 8 12.68 -8.41 0.61
C GLY A 8 12.88 -9.53 -0.42
N ILE A 9 14.13 -9.80 -0.80
CA ILE A 9 14.50 -10.85 -1.77
C ILE A 9 15.74 -11.59 -1.28
N ALA A 10 15.66 -12.91 -1.17
CA ALA A 10 16.81 -13.79 -0.93
C ALA A 10 17.73 -13.37 0.26
N GLY A 11 17.15 -12.81 1.33
CA GLY A 11 17.89 -12.36 2.52
C GLY A 11 18.40 -10.91 2.45
N PHE A 12 18.21 -10.23 1.33
CA PHE A 12 18.39 -8.79 1.18
C PHE A 12 17.07 -8.07 1.43
N TYR A 13 17.16 -6.89 2.02
CA TYR A 13 16.05 -6.00 2.32
C TYR A 13 16.33 -4.64 1.72
N TYR A 14 15.39 -4.12 0.93
CA TYR A 14 15.49 -2.79 0.35
C TYR A 14 14.77 -1.82 1.27
N VAL A 15 15.50 -0.86 1.82
CA VAL A 15 15.02 0.07 2.84
C VAL A 15 14.91 1.46 2.23
N HIS A 16 13.69 1.99 2.12
CA HIS A 16 13.46 3.36 1.71
C HIS A 16 13.73 4.31 2.88
N VAL A 17 14.61 5.27 2.65
CA VAL A 17 14.98 6.34 3.58
C VAL A 17 14.54 7.65 2.94
N ILE A 18 13.63 8.35 3.61
CA ILE A 18 13.05 9.59 3.12
C ILE A 18 14.15 10.62 2.83
N GLY A 19 14.12 11.19 1.63
CA GLY A 19 15.09 12.19 1.18
C GLY A 19 16.48 11.65 0.80
N ARG A 20 16.74 10.35 0.97
CA ARG A 20 18.02 9.73 0.57
C ARG A 20 17.87 8.68 -0.52
N GLY A 21 16.79 7.91 -0.53
CA GLY A 21 16.55 6.87 -1.52
C GLY A 21 16.45 5.47 -0.91
N VAL A 22 16.82 4.45 -1.68
CA VAL A 22 16.63 3.05 -1.29
C VAL A 22 17.97 2.37 -1.07
N TYR A 23 18.21 1.91 0.15
CA TYR A 23 19.42 1.17 0.53
C TYR A 23 19.19 -0.33 0.43
N GLU A 24 20.10 -1.06 -0.23
CA GLU A 24 20.15 -2.51 -0.15
C GLU A 24 20.84 -2.90 1.17
N CYS A 25 20.10 -3.59 2.02
CA CYS A 25 20.52 -3.91 3.37
C CYS A 25 20.53 -5.42 3.64
N LYS A 26 21.45 -5.85 4.50
CA LYS A 26 21.42 -7.19 5.13
C LYS A 26 21.00 -7.07 6.59
N ALA A 27 20.21 -8.02 7.07
CA ALA A 27 19.88 -8.11 8.49
C ALA A 27 21.10 -8.58 9.29
N LYS A 28 21.51 -7.82 10.32
CA LYS A 28 22.59 -8.27 11.22
C LYS A 28 22.19 -9.56 11.92
N GLY A 29 23.17 -10.44 12.16
CA GLY A 29 22.95 -11.74 12.82
C GLY A 29 22.30 -11.64 14.20
N ILE A 30 22.45 -10.50 14.88
CA ILE A 30 21.80 -10.23 16.17
C ILE A 30 20.27 -10.32 16.10
N LEU A 31 19.66 -9.93 14.97
CA LEU A 31 18.22 -10.06 14.74
C LEU A 31 17.79 -11.53 14.71
N ARG A 32 18.61 -12.39 14.09
CA ARG A 32 18.38 -13.84 14.08
C ARG A 32 18.48 -14.44 15.48
N ASN A 33 19.44 -14.00 16.30
CA ASN A 33 19.57 -14.43 17.68
C ASN A 33 18.36 -14.01 18.54
N ARG A 34 17.80 -12.83 18.27
CA ARG A 34 16.54 -12.33 18.87
C ARG A 34 15.28 -12.95 18.25
N LYS A 35 15.41 -13.85 17.27
CA LYS A 35 14.29 -14.43 16.49
C LYS A 35 13.40 -13.39 15.79
N ILE A 36 13.95 -12.20 15.51
CA ILE A 36 13.27 -11.15 14.78
C ILE A 36 13.53 -11.35 13.29
N LYS A 37 12.47 -11.65 12.53
CA LYS A 37 12.52 -11.72 11.07
C LYS A 37 11.95 -10.42 10.49
N PRO A 38 12.76 -9.60 9.79
CA PRO A 38 12.25 -8.41 9.13
C PRO A 38 11.21 -8.75 8.08
N LEU A 39 10.21 -7.89 7.96
CA LEU A 39 9.06 -7.98 7.07
C LEU A 39 8.95 -6.70 6.25
N VAL A 40 8.39 -6.79 5.05
CA VAL A 40 8.03 -5.60 4.28
C VAL A 40 7.06 -4.73 5.10
N GLY A 41 7.26 -3.42 5.08
CA GLY A 41 6.54 -2.46 5.91
C GLY A 41 7.13 -2.23 7.29
N ASP A 42 8.12 -3.02 7.74
CA ASP A 42 8.83 -2.73 8.98
C ASP A 42 9.57 -1.39 8.91
N ASN A 43 9.43 -0.61 9.97
CA ASN A 43 10.32 0.51 10.23
C ASN A 43 11.60 -0.05 10.87
N VAL A 44 12.76 0.40 10.39
CA VAL A 44 14.06 -0.16 10.77
C VAL A 44 15.07 0.94 11.03
N ASP A 45 15.99 0.67 11.94
CA ASP A 45 17.24 1.41 12.04
C ASP A 45 18.32 0.70 11.22
N ILE A 46 19.03 1.47 10.40
CA ILE A 46 20.12 0.99 9.54
C ILE A 46 21.44 1.71 9.81
N ASP A 47 22.54 0.96 9.76
CA ASP A 47 23.88 1.49 9.58
C ASP A 47 24.17 1.61 8.08
N ILE A 48 24.62 2.79 7.65
CA ILE A 48 25.10 2.98 6.28
C ILE A 48 26.52 2.42 6.19
N LEU A 49 26.75 1.51 5.23
CA LEU A 49 28.07 0.96 4.93
C LEU A 49 28.75 1.72 3.81
N ASP A 50 27.99 2.09 2.78
CA ASP A 50 28.46 2.82 1.60
C ASP A 50 27.30 3.70 1.12
N ASP A 51 27.42 5.02 1.30
CA ASP A 51 26.36 5.97 0.95
C ASP A 51 26.26 6.17 -0.57
N GLU A 52 27.38 6.10 -1.29
CA GLU A 52 27.43 6.26 -2.75
C GLU A 52 26.78 5.06 -3.46
N LYS A 53 26.97 3.85 -2.92
CA LYS A 53 26.38 2.61 -3.45
C LYS A 53 25.03 2.26 -2.82
N PHE A 54 24.53 3.05 -1.88
CA PHE A 54 23.29 2.76 -1.14
C PHE A 54 23.30 1.39 -0.46
N LEU A 55 24.39 1.07 0.25
CA LEU A 55 24.52 -0.20 0.98
C LEU A 55 24.42 0.04 2.49
N GLY A 56 23.75 -0.87 3.19
CA GLY A 56 23.58 -0.78 4.63
C GLY A 56 23.39 -2.12 5.34
N ASN A 57 23.25 -2.05 6.66
CA ASN A 57 22.87 -3.17 7.51
C ASN A 57 21.68 -2.77 8.38
N ILE A 58 20.69 -3.65 8.51
CA ILE A 58 19.61 -3.47 9.48
C ILE A 58 20.15 -3.80 10.87
N ASN A 59 20.16 -2.79 11.73
CA ASN A 59 20.55 -2.89 13.13
C ASN A 59 19.41 -3.44 13.97
N ASP A 60 18.24 -2.82 13.85
CA ASP A 60 17.06 -3.18 14.61
C ASP A 60 15.78 -3.01 13.78
N VAL A 61 14.76 -3.75 14.18
CA VAL A 61 13.39 -3.62 13.67
C VAL A 61 12.57 -2.93 14.75
N LEU A 62 12.01 -1.77 14.44
CA LEU A 62 11.21 -0.99 15.37
C LEU A 62 9.87 -1.71 15.65
N PRO A 63 9.19 -1.42 16.78
CA PRO A 63 7.94 -2.06 17.15
C PRO A 63 6.89 -1.97 16.04
N ARG A 64 6.23 -3.11 15.77
CA ARG A 64 5.12 -3.18 14.81
C ARG A 64 3.85 -2.72 15.49
N LYS A 65 3.08 -1.86 14.82
CA LYS A 65 1.70 -1.57 15.26
C LYS A 65 0.72 -2.67 14.86
N ASN A 66 0.94 -3.29 13.70
CA ASN A 66 0.13 -4.40 13.18
C ASN A 66 0.91 -5.19 12.11
N SER A 67 0.34 -6.30 11.65
CA SER A 67 0.84 -7.05 10.50
C SER A 67 -0.23 -7.92 9.86
N LEU A 68 -0.17 -8.04 8.54
CA LEU A 68 -0.97 -8.96 7.72
C LEU A 68 -0.15 -10.22 7.37
N ILE A 69 -0.85 -11.35 7.22
CA ILE A 69 -0.25 -12.62 6.82
C ILE A 69 -0.25 -12.77 5.29
N ARG A 70 -1.31 -12.29 4.62
CA ARG A 70 -1.47 -12.34 3.16
C ARG A 70 -2.12 -11.04 2.65
N PRO A 71 -1.37 -10.17 1.95
CA PRO A 71 0.08 -10.22 1.79
C PRO A 71 0.81 -10.08 3.13
N ALA A 72 2.08 -10.51 3.17
CA ALA A 72 2.89 -10.45 4.39
C ALA A 72 3.52 -9.06 4.51
N VAL A 73 2.90 -8.18 5.30
CA VAL A 73 3.29 -6.77 5.45
C VAL A 73 3.03 -6.27 6.88
N ALA A 74 3.91 -5.43 7.42
CA ALA A 74 3.79 -4.79 8.72
C ALA A 74 3.45 -3.29 8.61
N ASN A 75 2.97 -2.71 9.71
CA ASN A 75 2.73 -1.27 9.86
C ASN A 75 1.84 -0.68 8.76
N VAL A 76 0.75 -1.38 8.46
CA VAL A 76 -0.29 -0.91 7.54
C VAL A 76 -1.13 0.14 8.27
N ASP A 77 -1.29 1.31 7.66
CA ASP A 77 -2.10 2.40 8.22
C ASP A 77 -3.58 2.19 7.92
N GLN A 78 -3.89 1.80 6.69
CA GLN A 78 -5.26 1.59 6.25
C GLN A 78 -5.33 0.57 5.11
N ALA A 79 -6.51 0.00 4.91
CA ALA A 79 -6.86 -0.77 3.74
C ALA A 79 -7.83 0.02 2.86
N LEU A 80 -7.49 0.16 1.58
CA LEU A 80 -8.41 0.64 0.57
C LEU A 80 -9.11 -0.57 -0.06
N VAL A 81 -10.35 -0.82 0.36
CA VAL A 81 -11.15 -1.96 -0.11
C VAL A 81 -11.90 -1.56 -1.37
N VAL A 82 -11.40 -2.03 -2.51
CA VAL A 82 -11.87 -1.63 -3.84
C VAL A 82 -12.88 -2.62 -4.39
N PHE A 83 -14.07 -2.14 -4.73
CA PHE A 83 -15.10 -2.87 -5.46
C PHE A 83 -15.56 -2.04 -6.66
N ALA A 84 -16.07 -2.65 -7.72
CA ALA A 84 -16.69 -1.90 -8.80
C ALA A 84 -18.15 -1.59 -8.45
N VAL A 85 -18.67 -0.43 -8.88
CA VAL A 85 -20.09 -0.08 -8.71
C VAL A 85 -21.03 -1.02 -9.47
N HIS A 86 -20.55 -1.62 -10.57
CA HIS A 86 -21.42 -2.43 -11.44
C HIS A 86 -20.75 -3.65 -12.08
N ARG A 87 -19.56 -3.52 -12.69
CA ARG A 87 -18.90 -4.65 -13.39
C ARG A 87 -17.47 -4.89 -12.89
N PRO A 88 -17.19 -5.99 -12.17
CA PRO A 88 -18.14 -7.00 -11.69
C PRO A 88 -19.12 -6.41 -10.66
N ALA A 89 -20.28 -7.06 -10.50
CA ALA A 89 -21.26 -6.63 -9.50
C ALA A 89 -20.64 -6.73 -8.09
N PRO A 90 -20.85 -5.72 -7.22
CA PRO A 90 -20.28 -5.74 -5.89
C PRO A 90 -20.86 -6.90 -5.08
N ASN A 91 -19.98 -7.72 -4.51
CA ASN A 91 -20.36 -8.77 -3.57
C ASN A 91 -20.20 -8.22 -2.15
N TYR A 92 -21.32 -7.75 -1.57
CA TYR A 92 -21.33 -7.13 -0.24
C TYR A 92 -20.85 -8.09 0.86
N ASN A 93 -21.23 -9.37 0.82
CA ASN A 93 -20.71 -10.36 1.78
C ASN A 93 -19.17 -10.48 1.76
N LEU A 94 -18.56 -10.34 0.58
CA LEU A 94 -17.10 -10.34 0.47
C LEU A 94 -16.50 -9.02 0.94
N LEU A 95 -17.17 -7.90 0.69
CA LEU A 95 -16.77 -6.58 1.19
C LEU A 95 -16.77 -6.57 2.72
N ASP A 96 -17.84 -7.05 3.35
CA ASP A 96 -17.97 -7.12 4.82
C ASP A 96 -16.86 -8.01 5.43
N ARG A 97 -16.51 -9.10 4.76
CA ARG A 97 -15.37 -9.95 5.17
C ARG A 97 -14.04 -9.20 5.12
N PHE A 98 -13.83 -8.31 4.14
CA PHE A 98 -12.65 -7.47 4.13
C PHE A 98 -12.65 -6.49 5.31
N ILE A 99 -13.78 -5.82 5.59
CA ILE A 99 -13.90 -4.90 6.74
C ILE A 99 -13.52 -5.63 8.03
N VAL A 100 -14.19 -6.75 8.33
CA VAL A 100 -13.95 -7.56 9.54
C VAL A 100 -12.50 -8.06 9.61
N MET A 101 -11.92 -8.46 8.47
CA MET A 101 -10.53 -8.91 8.43
C MET A 101 -9.55 -7.79 8.79
N MET A 102 -9.75 -6.58 8.27
CA MET A 102 -8.87 -5.45 8.53
C MET A 102 -9.03 -4.93 9.96
N GLU A 103 -10.27 -4.87 10.46
CA GLU A 103 -10.56 -4.48 11.84
C GLU A 103 -9.90 -5.44 12.85
N LYS A 104 -9.94 -6.75 12.61
CA LYS A 104 -9.23 -7.75 13.43
C LYS A 104 -7.70 -7.53 13.51
N HIS A 105 -7.13 -6.81 12.54
CA HIS A 105 -5.71 -6.50 12.48
C HIS A 105 -5.41 -5.04 12.87
N ASP A 106 -6.35 -4.32 13.47
CA ASP A 106 -6.21 -2.90 13.84
C ASP A 106 -5.82 -2.04 12.62
N ILE A 107 -6.47 -2.29 11.49
CA ILE A 107 -6.29 -1.56 10.23
C ILE A 107 -7.58 -0.85 9.87
N GLU A 108 -7.50 0.48 9.74
CA GLU A 108 -8.64 1.31 9.32
C GLU A 108 -9.07 0.93 7.89
N THR A 109 -10.37 0.82 7.65
CA THR A 109 -10.90 0.48 6.32
C THR A 109 -11.53 1.69 5.63
N VAL A 110 -11.08 1.94 4.41
CA VAL A 110 -11.69 2.89 3.48
C VAL A 110 -12.29 2.11 2.33
N ILE A 111 -13.60 2.22 2.13
CA ILE A 111 -14.33 1.58 1.03
C ILE A 111 -14.22 2.49 -0.20
N CYS A 112 -13.77 1.91 -1.31
CA CYS A 112 -13.62 2.62 -2.57
C CYS A 112 -14.38 1.90 -3.68
N PHE A 113 -15.50 2.46 -4.10
CA PHE A 113 -16.24 1.99 -5.25
C PHE A 113 -15.70 2.61 -6.55
N SER A 114 -15.09 1.78 -7.39
CA SER A 114 -14.52 2.18 -8.67
C SER A 114 -15.52 2.09 -9.82
N LYS A 115 -15.11 2.61 -10.98
CA LYS A 115 -15.91 2.62 -12.22
C LYS A 115 -17.22 3.39 -12.07
N LYS A 116 -17.20 4.47 -11.28
CA LYS A 116 -18.34 5.37 -11.04
C LYS A 116 -19.03 5.80 -12.34
N ASP A 117 -18.27 5.92 -13.43
CA ASP A 117 -18.76 6.18 -14.80
C ASP A 117 -19.83 5.20 -15.31
N LEU A 118 -19.98 4.03 -14.70
CA LEU A 118 -20.97 3.01 -15.06
C LEU A 118 -22.24 3.02 -14.19
N ALA A 119 -22.38 3.99 -13.28
CA ALA A 119 -23.49 4.05 -12.33
C ALA A 119 -24.24 5.38 -12.38
N LYS A 120 -25.51 5.36 -11.96
CA LYS A 120 -26.35 6.56 -11.77
C LYS A 120 -26.23 7.05 -10.33
N ASP A 121 -26.44 8.35 -10.09
CA ASP A 121 -26.33 8.94 -8.75
C ASP A 121 -27.21 8.26 -7.70
N SER A 122 -28.42 7.83 -8.07
CA SER A 122 -29.30 7.10 -7.16
C SER A 122 -28.73 5.75 -6.70
N GLN A 123 -27.97 5.06 -7.56
CA GLN A 123 -27.29 3.83 -7.21
C GLN A 123 -26.11 4.10 -6.26
N LEU A 124 -25.36 5.17 -6.51
CA LEU A 124 -24.23 5.55 -5.65
C LEU A 124 -24.71 5.92 -4.24
N ALA A 125 -25.80 6.68 -4.14
CA ALA A 125 -26.41 7.03 -2.86
C ALA A 125 -26.84 5.78 -2.06
N GLN A 126 -27.54 4.84 -2.71
CA GLN A 126 -27.92 3.58 -2.07
C GLN A 126 -26.71 2.78 -1.57
N MET A 127 -25.63 2.74 -2.34
CA MET A 127 -24.41 2.03 -1.94
C MET A 127 -23.70 2.70 -0.76
N ALA A 128 -23.71 4.03 -0.69
CA ALA A 128 -23.19 4.78 0.44
C ALA A 128 -24.01 4.54 1.71
N ASP A 129 -25.34 4.57 1.59
CA ASP A 129 -26.27 4.41 2.71
C ASP A 129 -26.12 3.05 3.42
N ILE A 130 -25.80 1.98 2.68
CA ILE A 130 -25.55 0.64 3.24
C ILE A 130 -24.45 0.69 4.33
N TYR A 131 -23.42 1.51 4.13
CA TYR A 131 -22.24 1.54 4.99
C TYR A 131 -22.13 2.81 5.85
N ALA A 132 -23.04 3.77 5.71
CA ALA A 132 -23.00 5.05 6.42
C ALA A 132 -22.98 4.89 7.95
N GLY A 133 -23.67 3.87 8.47
CA GLY A 133 -23.72 3.56 9.91
C GLY A 133 -22.57 2.70 10.43
N CYS A 134 -21.72 2.15 9.56
CA CYS A 134 -20.67 1.20 9.93
C CYS A 134 -19.34 1.88 10.34
N GLY A 135 -19.30 3.21 10.40
CA GLY A 135 -18.08 3.98 10.64
C GLY A 135 -17.04 3.91 9.50
N CYS A 136 -17.41 3.28 8.37
CA CYS A 136 -16.55 3.14 7.21
C CYS A 136 -16.62 4.39 6.33
N ARG A 137 -15.47 4.89 5.87
CA ARG A 137 -15.42 5.97 4.88
C ARG A 137 -15.68 5.38 3.49
N VAL A 138 -16.70 5.86 2.79
CA VAL A 138 -17.09 5.38 1.44
C VAL A 138 -16.80 6.45 0.41
N HIS A 139 -16.07 6.07 -0.65
CA HIS A 139 -15.72 6.95 -1.75
C HIS A 139 -16.01 6.31 -3.10
N PHE A 140 -16.32 7.13 -4.10
CA PHE A 140 -16.60 6.70 -5.46
C PHE A 140 -15.60 7.33 -6.42
N ILE A 141 -14.98 6.53 -7.28
CA ILE A 141 -13.96 6.98 -8.22
C ILE A 141 -14.19 6.44 -9.63
N SER A 142 -13.66 7.15 -10.62
CA SER A 142 -13.47 6.61 -11.97
C SER A 142 -12.03 6.82 -12.41
N THR A 143 -11.29 5.73 -12.62
CA THR A 143 -9.95 5.81 -13.19
C THR A 143 -9.98 6.16 -14.68
N VAL A 144 -11.11 5.94 -15.36
CA VAL A 144 -11.27 6.28 -16.80
C VAL A 144 -11.44 7.78 -16.95
N ASN A 145 -12.31 8.38 -16.13
CA ASN A 145 -12.56 9.83 -16.15
C ASN A 145 -11.62 10.62 -15.23
N LYS A 146 -10.73 9.94 -14.51
CA LYS A 146 -9.86 10.50 -13.45
C LYS A 146 -10.61 11.21 -12.32
N GLU A 147 -11.86 10.83 -12.08
CA GLU A 147 -12.69 11.38 -11.01
C GLU A 147 -12.34 10.75 -9.65
N GLY A 148 -12.18 11.59 -8.62
CA GLY A 148 -11.93 11.14 -7.26
C GLY A 148 -10.50 10.66 -7.00
N ILE A 149 -9.60 10.72 -7.99
CA ILE A 149 -8.22 10.25 -7.81
C ILE A 149 -7.41 11.29 -7.02
N ASP A 150 -7.42 12.54 -7.49
CA ASP A 150 -6.55 13.59 -6.97
C ASP A 150 -7.17 14.36 -5.80
N ASP A 151 -8.48 14.53 -5.81
CA ASP A 151 -9.27 15.26 -4.81
C ASP A 151 -9.70 14.38 -3.63
N ILE A 152 -9.76 13.05 -3.81
CA ILE A 152 -10.22 12.11 -2.77
C ILE A 152 -9.12 11.12 -2.40
N ILE A 153 -8.69 10.26 -3.33
CA ILE A 153 -7.78 9.16 -3.00
C ILE A 153 -6.40 9.66 -2.56
N ARG A 154 -5.81 10.63 -3.24
CA ARG A 154 -4.50 11.19 -2.87
C ARG A 154 -4.47 11.75 -1.43
N PRO A 155 -5.38 12.66 -1.02
CA PRO A 155 -5.45 13.11 0.36
C PRO A 155 -5.64 11.97 1.36
N ILE A 156 -6.43 10.94 1.02
CA ILE A 156 -6.69 9.81 1.92
C ILE A 156 -5.43 8.99 2.20
N ILE A 157 -4.60 8.76 1.18
CA ILE A 157 -3.40 7.91 1.28
C ILE A 157 -2.14 8.66 1.67
N ALA A 158 -2.12 9.99 1.58
CA ALA A 158 -0.95 10.81 1.90
C ALA A 158 -0.40 10.51 3.30
N GLY A 159 0.91 10.27 3.37
CA GLY A 159 1.64 9.95 4.60
C GLY A 159 1.34 8.57 5.20
N LYS A 160 0.72 7.67 4.42
CA LYS A 160 0.25 6.37 4.91
C LYS A 160 0.77 5.22 4.05
N THR A 161 0.83 4.05 4.70
CA THR A 161 0.99 2.73 4.10
C THR A 161 -0.39 2.14 3.86
N THR A 162 -0.82 2.15 2.61
CA THR A 162 -2.18 1.74 2.22
C THR A 162 -2.13 0.43 1.44
N VAL A 163 -2.86 -0.59 1.91
CA VAL A 163 -2.99 -1.87 1.19
C VAL A 163 -4.28 -1.87 0.37
N PHE A 164 -4.20 -2.21 -0.92
CA PHE A 164 -5.35 -2.31 -1.81
C PHE A 164 -5.93 -3.73 -1.76
N ALA A 165 -7.15 -3.85 -1.27
CA ALA A 165 -7.87 -5.11 -1.15
C ALA A 165 -9.08 -5.15 -2.09
N GLY A 166 -9.54 -6.34 -2.46
CA GLY A 166 -10.75 -6.52 -3.25
C GLY A 166 -10.62 -7.54 -4.40
N PRO A 167 -11.74 -7.91 -5.04
CA PRO A 167 -11.77 -8.93 -6.10
C PRO A 167 -10.94 -8.57 -7.35
N SER A 168 -10.63 -9.55 -8.19
CA SER A 168 -10.03 -9.27 -9.50
C SER A 168 -10.99 -8.47 -10.41
N GLY A 169 -10.46 -7.65 -11.31
CA GLY A 169 -11.26 -6.90 -12.30
C GLY A 169 -12.00 -5.65 -11.77
N VAL A 170 -11.91 -5.36 -10.48
CA VAL A 170 -12.50 -4.15 -9.84
C VAL A 170 -11.68 -2.88 -10.01
N GLY A 171 -10.55 -2.91 -10.74
CA GLY A 171 -9.78 -1.69 -11.05
C GLY A 171 -8.67 -1.30 -10.06
N LYS A 172 -8.29 -2.17 -9.12
CA LYS A 172 -7.11 -1.94 -8.24
C LYS A 172 -5.84 -1.60 -9.03
N SER A 173 -5.47 -2.43 -10.01
CA SER A 173 -4.27 -2.20 -10.82
C SER A 173 -4.35 -0.93 -11.65
N SER A 174 -5.54 -0.56 -12.13
CA SER A 174 -5.76 0.72 -12.83
C SER A 174 -5.51 1.91 -11.90
N LEU A 175 -6.02 1.85 -10.67
CA LEU A 175 -5.79 2.87 -9.65
C LEU A 175 -4.31 2.95 -9.27
N THR A 176 -3.65 1.81 -9.01
CA THR A 176 -2.21 1.75 -8.73
C THR A 176 -1.39 2.41 -9.84
N ASN A 177 -1.71 2.12 -11.11
CA ASN A 177 -1.00 2.68 -12.25
C ASN A 177 -1.20 4.21 -12.36
N GLU A 178 -2.41 4.72 -12.11
CA GLU A 178 -2.66 6.17 -12.14
C GLU A 178 -1.94 6.90 -11.00
N LEU A 179 -1.91 6.32 -9.81
CA LEU A 179 -1.17 6.90 -8.69
C LEU A 179 0.34 6.96 -8.97
N LEU A 180 0.89 5.90 -9.57
CA LEU A 180 2.31 5.80 -9.92
C LEU A 180 2.70 6.68 -11.10
N SER A 181 1.86 6.79 -12.14
CA SER A 181 2.18 7.59 -13.33
C SER A 181 2.35 9.07 -12.96
N GLN A 182 1.47 9.60 -12.13
CA GLN A 182 1.54 10.97 -11.66
C GLN A 182 2.69 11.18 -10.66
N SER A 183 2.94 10.23 -9.75
CA SER A 183 4.11 10.30 -8.87
C SER A 183 5.43 10.38 -9.66
N ARG A 184 5.54 9.63 -10.77
CA ARG A 184 6.69 9.71 -11.68
C ARG A 184 6.77 11.06 -12.40
N MET A 185 5.63 11.66 -12.77
CA MET A 185 5.59 13.00 -13.36
C MET A 185 6.02 14.08 -12.36
N GLU A 186 5.61 13.99 -11.10
CA GLU A 186 5.98 14.94 -10.03
C GLU A 186 7.45 14.82 -9.62
N THR A 187 8.00 13.60 -9.60
CA THR A 187 9.36 13.35 -9.09
C THR A 187 10.46 13.34 -10.15
N GLY A 188 10.11 13.41 -11.45
CA GLY A 188 10.96 13.79 -12.58
C GLY A 188 12.23 12.98 -12.90
N ALA A 189 12.83 12.20 -11.98
CA ALA A 189 14.18 11.68 -12.18
C ALA A 189 14.64 10.47 -11.33
N VAL A 190 13.89 9.97 -10.34
CA VAL A 190 14.48 9.03 -9.34
C VAL A 190 14.04 7.56 -9.49
N SER A 191 13.14 7.22 -10.42
CA SER A 191 12.54 5.88 -10.49
C SER A 191 13.13 4.92 -11.53
N GLU A 192 14.30 5.19 -12.14
CA GLU A 192 14.85 4.28 -13.17
C GLU A 192 15.49 3.00 -12.61
N LYS A 193 15.89 2.98 -11.33
CA LYS A 193 16.54 1.78 -10.74
C LYS A 193 15.58 0.68 -10.28
N ILE A 194 14.28 0.93 -10.20
CA ILE A 194 13.28 -0.11 -9.87
C ILE A 194 12.65 -0.58 -11.19
N GLY A 195 13.44 -1.39 -11.90
CA GLY A 195 13.08 -1.94 -13.20
C GLY A 195 11.71 -2.63 -13.22
N ARG A 196 11.08 -2.55 -14.38
CA ARG A 196 9.82 -3.20 -14.77
C ARG A 196 9.85 -4.70 -14.48
N GLY A 197 9.53 -5.08 -13.24
CA GLY A 197 9.24 -6.45 -12.86
C GLY A 197 7.74 -6.69 -12.92
N ARG A 198 7.30 -7.52 -13.87
CA ARG A 198 5.93 -8.04 -13.95
C ARG A 198 5.55 -8.60 -12.57
N HIS A 199 4.62 -7.95 -11.87
CA HIS A 199 4.16 -8.32 -10.54
C HIS A 199 3.78 -9.81 -10.52
N THR A 200 4.64 -10.63 -9.92
CA THR A 200 4.37 -12.05 -9.69
C THR A 200 4.12 -12.24 -8.21
N THR A 201 2.96 -12.81 -7.90
CA THR A 201 2.22 -12.81 -6.63
C THR A 201 2.88 -13.52 -5.44
N ARG A 202 4.19 -13.76 -5.47
CA ARG A 202 4.91 -14.57 -4.45
C ARG A 202 5.71 -13.75 -3.44
N HIS A 203 6.06 -12.49 -3.74
CA HIS A 203 6.77 -11.61 -2.80
C HIS A 203 5.93 -10.38 -2.51
N SER A 204 5.77 -10.05 -1.23
CA SER A 204 5.17 -8.79 -0.79
C SER A 204 6.15 -7.65 -1.05
N GLU A 205 5.67 -6.57 -1.64
CA GLU A 205 6.43 -5.35 -1.94
C GLU A 205 5.47 -4.18 -1.72
N ILE A 206 5.95 -3.10 -1.10
CA ILE A 206 5.23 -1.82 -1.04
C ILE A 206 5.95 -0.81 -1.92
N ILE A 207 5.20 0.03 -2.59
CA ILE A 207 5.72 1.00 -3.55
C ILE A 207 5.63 2.38 -2.92
N ASN A 208 6.76 3.07 -2.79
CA ASN A 208 6.75 4.48 -2.41
C ASN A 208 6.26 5.33 -3.58
N ILE A 209 5.31 6.23 -3.31
CA ILE A 209 4.73 7.12 -4.34
C ILE A 209 4.94 8.61 -4.02
N GLY A 210 5.78 8.92 -3.03
CA GLY A 210 6.08 10.29 -2.61
C GLY A 210 6.21 10.38 -1.10
N GLY A 211 7.25 11.07 -0.61
CA GLY A 211 7.50 11.24 0.81
C GLY A 211 7.47 9.92 1.58
N ASP A 212 6.61 9.85 2.59
CA ASP A 212 6.28 8.70 3.44
C ASP A 212 4.99 7.98 3.03
N THR A 213 4.54 8.16 1.79
CA THR A 213 3.34 7.50 1.24
C THR A 213 3.72 6.20 0.53
N TYR A 214 3.06 5.10 0.89
CA TYR A 214 3.31 3.78 0.34
C TYR A 214 2.00 3.07 -0.04
N ILE A 215 2.00 2.33 -1.16
CA ILE A 215 0.86 1.52 -1.59
C ILE A 215 1.25 0.06 -1.84
N MET A 216 0.29 -0.85 -1.67
CA MET A 216 0.43 -2.29 -1.93
C MET A 216 -0.73 -2.86 -2.72
#